data_AF-A0A759SAE2-F1
#
_entry.id   AF-A0A759SAE2-F1
#
_cell.length_a   1.000
_cell.length_b   1.000
_cell.length_c   1.000
_cell.angle_alpha   90.00
_cell.angle_beta   90.00
_cell.angle_gamma   90.00
#
_symmetry.space_group_name_H-M   'P 1'
#
loop_
_entity.id
_entity.type
_entity.pdbx_description
1 polymer ?
#
loop_
_entity_poly.entity_id
_entity_poly.type
_entity_poly.pdbx_seq_one_letter_code
_entity_poly.pdbx_strand_id
1 'polypeptide(L)'
;MKDGTTSQKGIVQLSSATDSDSEVLAATPKAVHAVMDEVQTKAPLDSPALTGTPTAPTPETTAAGIEIATAAFVAAKVAQLVGSAPEALDTLKELADALGNDPNFATTVLNKLAGKQPLDETLTALSGKSVDGLIEYVGLRETINRAGDALQKSQNGGDIPDKKQFARTIGAVTSTSVTFGESGWFKIATVFMPQATSTAVIKLYGGSGFNVGSFEQAAISELVLRAGNGSPVGITATLWRRSPNGVLECAWINTSGDNYDVYVSINQYAYSLIAQCDYTSNANVTLYSAPEYSETKPTNATNGQTYTLFNSMMKPTAGDVGALPITGGRLNGPLGIGTDNALGGNSIVLGDNDTGFKQNGDGILDIFANNQHTVRVAPGEMIVLGAIRAGNGKKLSLTSTNNSALNAGFNLWGDGGNRPTVIELGDDQGWHLYSQRNPDGSIQFVVNGQVIPDNYGNFDARYLSSGNVYTKGESDNRYVQNIQRGAPVWPGKVDEYGPNEAPAGCFLTQARHDPTTAYGVTFAYRPLQMWVGNGWRTING
;
A
#
# COMPACT_ATOMS: atom_id res chain seq x y z
N MET A 1 -37.11 157.59 127.45
CA MET A 1 -35.71 157.81 127.01
C MET A 1 -34.88 156.69 127.64
N LYS A 2 -33.90 156.05 126.98
CA LYS A 2 -33.53 155.95 125.55
C LYS A 2 -32.62 154.69 125.44
N ASP A 3 -32.48 154.10 124.25
CA ASP A 3 -31.81 152.80 124.07
C ASP A 3 -30.29 152.80 124.31
N GLY A 4 -29.73 151.62 124.57
CA GLY A 4 -28.29 151.39 124.63
C GLY A 4 -27.69 151.13 123.25
N THR A 5 -26.53 151.71 122.96
CA THR A 5 -25.76 151.49 121.72
C THR A 5 -24.34 151.07 122.06
N THR A 6 -23.56 150.60 121.09
CA THR A 6 -22.12 150.30 121.27
C THR A 6 -21.24 151.54 121.52
N SER A 7 -21.83 152.75 121.59
CA SER A 7 -21.11 154.02 121.80
C SER A 7 -21.55 154.81 123.04
N GLN A 8 -22.64 154.44 123.74
CA GLN A 8 -23.10 155.10 124.97
C GLN A 8 -23.77 154.14 125.96
N LYS A 9 -23.71 154.45 127.25
CA LYS A 9 -24.03 153.55 128.36
C LYS A 9 -25.55 153.33 128.53
N GLY A 10 -25.99 152.08 128.37
CA GLY A 10 -27.35 151.59 128.66
C GLY A 10 -27.32 150.17 129.25
N ILE A 11 -28.46 149.66 129.70
CA ILE A 11 -28.57 148.30 130.26
C ILE A 11 -28.85 147.33 129.11
N VAL A 12 -27.86 146.50 128.75
CA VAL A 12 -27.96 145.48 127.70
C VAL A 12 -28.21 144.11 128.33
N GLN A 13 -29.17 143.35 127.82
CA GLN A 13 -29.44 141.98 128.24
C GLN A 13 -28.46 140.99 127.54
N LEU A 14 -28.06 139.94 128.26
CA LEU A 14 -27.10 138.95 127.78
C LEU A 14 -27.83 137.64 127.41
N SER A 15 -27.46 137.03 126.29
CA SER A 15 -28.00 135.75 125.81
C SER A 15 -26.94 134.66 125.84
N SER A 16 -27.32 133.43 126.22
CA SER A 16 -26.44 132.25 126.19
C SER A 16 -26.88 131.19 125.17
N ALA A 17 -27.79 131.53 124.27
CA ALA A 17 -28.18 130.68 123.15
C ALA A 17 -27.05 130.68 122.09
N THR A 18 -26.69 129.49 121.62
CA THR A 18 -25.65 129.24 120.60
C THR A 18 -26.14 129.48 119.17
N ASP A 19 -27.45 129.54 119.03
CA ASP A 19 -28.28 129.75 117.85
C ASP A 19 -29.02 131.11 117.91
N SER A 20 -28.57 132.03 118.78
CA SER A 20 -29.19 133.34 119.00
C SER A 20 -29.17 134.23 117.76
N ASP A 21 -30.31 134.31 117.08
CA ASP A 21 -30.64 135.19 115.96
C ASP A 21 -31.02 136.64 116.41
N SER A 22 -31.02 136.90 117.71
CA SER A 22 -31.30 138.23 118.29
C SER A 22 -30.09 139.19 118.25
N GLU A 23 -30.15 140.22 117.40
CA GLU A 23 -29.16 141.30 117.31
C GLU A 23 -29.12 142.27 118.52
N VAL A 24 -30.18 142.31 119.34
CA VAL A 24 -30.31 143.22 120.50
C VAL A 24 -29.75 142.65 121.82
N LEU A 25 -29.24 141.42 121.80
CA LEU A 25 -28.69 140.73 122.97
C LEU A 25 -27.21 140.43 122.75
N ALA A 26 -26.35 140.71 123.72
CA ALA A 26 -24.94 140.34 123.61
C ALA A 26 -24.74 138.87 123.99
N ALA A 27 -24.03 138.13 123.14
CA ALA A 27 -23.67 136.73 123.39
C ALA A 27 -22.75 136.60 124.61
N THR A 28 -23.04 135.64 125.50
CA THR A 28 -22.14 135.30 126.61
C THR A 28 -20.94 134.49 126.12
N PRO A 29 -19.82 134.48 126.88
CA PRO A 29 -18.68 133.60 126.58
C PRO A 29 -19.04 132.12 126.44
N LYS A 30 -20.12 131.66 127.09
CA LYS A 30 -20.64 130.29 126.97
C LYS A 30 -21.17 130.01 125.57
N ALA A 31 -21.92 130.93 124.97
CA ALA A 31 -22.42 130.78 123.61
C ALA A 31 -21.27 130.77 122.58
N VAL A 32 -20.31 131.67 122.73
CA VAL A 32 -19.13 131.76 121.86
C VAL A 32 -18.30 130.47 121.89
N HIS A 33 -18.10 129.88 123.07
CA HIS A 33 -17.31 128.65 123.21
C HIS A 33 -17.94 127.46 122.46
N ALA A 34 -19.24 127.23 122.66
CA ALA A 34 -19.93 126.09 122.05
C ALA A 34 -20.09 126.21 120.52
N VAL A 35 -20.24 127.44 119.99
CA VAL A 35 -20.16 127.67 118.54
C VAL A 35 -18.77 127.32 118.00
N MET A 36 -17.71 127.64 118.75
CA MET A 36 -16.34 127.35 118.31
C MET A 36 -16.03 125.85 118.30
N ASP A 37 -16.58 125.08 119.26
CA ASP A 37 -16.47 123.63 119.29
C ASP A 37 -17.16 122.99 118.06
N GLU A 38 -18.33 123.47 117.64
CA GLU A 38 -18.99 122.95 116.43
C GLU A 38 -18.24 123.34 115.14
N VAL A 39 -17.67 124.55 115.05
CA VAL A 39 -16.85 124.97 113.90
C VAL A 39 -15.63 124.04 113.72
N GLN A 40 -15.03 123.53 114.80
CA GLN A 40 -13.94 122.55 114.72
C GLN A 40 -14.36 121.17 114.16
N THR A 41 -15.66 120.89 114.02
CA THR A 41 -16.16 119.61 113.45
C THR A 41 -16.42 119.65 111.94
N LYS A 42 -16.34 120.81 111.29
CA LYS A 42 -16.57 120.96 109.84
C LYS A 42 -15.26 120.75 109.06
N ALA A 43 -15.34 120.15 107.88
CA ALA A 43 -14.18 119.99 107.00
C ALA A 43 -13.71 121.34 106.43
N PRO A 44 -12.40 121.51 106.12
CA PRO A 44 -11.91 122.69 105.39
C PRO A 44 -12.63 122.87 104.06
N LEU A 45 -12.98 124.11 103.72
CA LEU A 45 -13.64 124.43 102.45
C LEU A 45 -12.72 124.18 101.25
N ASP A 46 -11.42 124.38 101.44
CA ASP A 46 -10.39 124.17 100.43
C ASP A 46 -9.77 122.77 100.60
N SER A 47 -9.84 121.96 99.54
CA SER A 47 -9.38 120.56 99.50
C SER A 47 -9.86 119.68 100.67
N PRO A 48 -11.18 119.52 100.89
CA PRO A 48 -11.72 118.65 101.94
C PRO A 48 -11.29 117.19 101.74
N ALA A 49 -10.69 116.59 102.77
CA ALA A 49 -10.41 115.15 102.81
C ALA A 49 -11.71 114.36 103.01
N LEU A 50 -12.29 113.88 101.91
CA LEU A 50 -13.50 113.07 101.94
C LEU A 50 -13.18 111.65 102.45
N THR A 51 -13.92 111.18 103.46
CA THR A 51 -13.82 109.82 104.01
C THR A 51 -15.18 109.15 104.01
N GLY A 52 -15.21 107.81 104.04
CA GLY A 52 -16.45 107.03 103.90
C GLY A 52 -16.98 107.06 102.46
N THR A 53 -18.30 107.22 102.32
CA THR A 53 -19.03 107.20 101.04
C THR A 53 -19.68 108.57 100.74
N PRO A 54 -18.88 109.58 100.32
CA PRO A 54 -19.41 110.88 99.94
C PRO A 54 -20.34 110.76 98.72
N THR A 55 -21.44 111.50 98.73
CA THR A 55 -22.34 111.61 97.57
C THR A 55 -21.96 112.82 96.73
N ALA A 56 -21.84 112.64 95.41
CA ALA A 56 -21.61 113.70 94.44
C ALA A 56 -22.65 113.60 93.32
N PRO A 57 -23.07 114.72 92.70
CA PRO A 57 -23.91 114.70 91.51
C PRO A 57 -23.25 113.88 90.40
N THR A 58 -24.02 113.01 89.72
CA THR A 58 -23.50 112.24 88.58
C THR A 58 -23.36 113.15 87.36
N PRO A 59 -22.16 113.26 86.75
CA PRO A 59 -21.99 114.02 85.52
C PRO A 59 -22.75 113.38 84.35
N GLU A 60 -23.21 114.21 83.41
CA GLU A 60 -23.75 113.75 82.13
C GLU A 60 -22.71 112.92 81.36
N THR A 61 -23.17 111.94 80.56
CA THR A 61 -22.25 111.03 79.84
C THR A 61 -21.36 111.71 78.79
N THR A 62 -21.56 113.01 78.53
CA THR A 62 -20.72 113.86 77.68
C THR A 62 -19.71 114.71 78.46
N ALA A 63 -19.66 114.62 79.79
CA ALA A 63 -18.71 115.37 80.63
C ALA A 63 -17.24 115.00 80.32
N ALA A 64 -16.37 116.01 80.41
CA ALA A 64 -14.95 115.91 80.04
C ALA A 64 -14.06 116.90 80.84
N GLY A 65 -14.57 117.48 81.93
CA GLY A 65 -13.87 118.46 82.75
C GLY A 65 -13.22 117.85 83.98
N ILE A 66 -13.26 118.61 85.08
CA ILE A 66 -12.72 118.24 86.40
C ILE A 66 -13.82 117.74 87.35
N GLU A 67 -14.94 117.25 86.83
CA GLU A 67 -16.02 116.70 87.64
C GLU A 67 -15.61 115.39 88.34
N ILE A 68 -16.18 115.12 89.52
CA ILE A 68 -15.96 113.85 90.22
C ILE A 68 -16.68 112.73 89.45
N ALA A 69 -15.91 111.83 88.85
CA ALA A 69 -16.42 110.66 88.15
C ALA A 69 -17.12 109.69 89.12
N THR A 70 -18.45 109.70 89.12
CA THR A 70 -19.27 108.77 89.91
C THR A 70 -19.30 107.38 89.28
N ALA A 71 -19.57 106.34 90.08
CA ALA A 71 -19.66 104.96 89.59
C ALA A 71 -20.69 104.78 88.46
N ALA A 72 -21.79 105.54 88.49
CA ALA A 72 -22.83 105.51 87.47
C ALA A 72 -22.33 106.01 86.09
N PHE A 73 -21.52 107.07 86.07
CA PHE A 73 -20.91 107.61 84.85
C PHE A 73 -19.95 106.59 84.19
N VAL A 74 -19.13 105.90 85.01
CA VAL A 74 -18.19 104.89 84.51
C VAL A 74 -18.92 103.69 83.89
N ALA A 75 -19.97 103.18 84.54
CA ALA A 75 -20.77 102.07 84.03
C ALA A 75 -21.42 102.39 82.66
N ALA A 76 -21.95 103.61 82.49
CA ALA A 76 -22.56 104.03 81.23
C ALA A 76 -21.57 104.08 80.06
N LYS A 77 -20.31 104.50 80.30
CA LYS A 77 -19.26 104.54 79.26
C LYS A 77 -18.82 103.16 78.80
N VAL A 78 -18.73 102.18 79.70
CA VAL A 78 -18.37 100.79 79.34
C VAL A 78 -19.45 100.15 78.47
N ALA A 79 -20.73 100.39 78.77
CA ALA A 79 -21.84 99.88 77.97
C ALA A 79 -21.82 100.38 76.50
N GLN A 80 -21.49 101.66 76.27
CA GLN A 80 -21.37 102.22 74.92
C GLN A 80 -20.26 101.56 74.08
N LEU A 81 -19.18 101.08 74.71
CA LEU A 81 -18.07 100.44 74.00
C LEU A 81 -18.41 99.02 73.50
N VAL A 82 -19.29 98.31 74.21
CA VAL A 82 -19.64 96.90 73.93
C VAL A 82 -20.79 96.76 72.92
N GLY A 83 -21.69 97.76 72.83
CA GLY A 83 -22.91 97.68 72.03
C GLY A 83 -22.75 97.70 70.49
N SER A 84 -21.53 97.67 69.96
CA SER A 84 -21.24 97.98 68.55
C SER A 84 -20.90 96.76 67.64
N ALA A 85 -20.92 95.51 68.14
CA ALA A 85 -20.66 94.33 67.29
C ALA A 85 -21.46 93.04 67.64
N PRO A 86 -22.79 92.95 67.41
CA PRO A 86 -23.56 91.73 67.66
C PRO A 86 -23.58 90.72 66.48
N GLU A 87 -23.87 91.17 65.25
CA GLU A 87 -24.29 90.29 64.14
C GLU A 87 -23.17 89.41 63.54
N ALA A 88 -21.93 89.89 63.54
CA ALA A 88 -20.78 89.16 62.99
C ALA A 88 -20.35 87.96 63.85
N LEU A 89 -20.72 87.94 65.14
CA LEU A 89 -20.35 86.86 66.05
C LEU A 89 -21.33 85.68 65.97
N ASP A 90 -22.60 85.97 65.66
CA ASP A 90 -23.67 84.97 65.51
C ASP A 90 -23.40 84.07 64.29
N THR A 91 -23.13 84.67 63.13
CA THR A 91 -22.79 83.95 61.88
C THR A 91 -21.53 83.07 62.01
N LEU A 92 -20.52 83.50 62.75
CA LEU A 92 -19.33 82.68 63.02
C LEU A 92 -19.63 81.49 63.95
N LYS A 93 -20.56 81.66 64.90
CA LYS A 93 -21.05 80.56 65.75
C LYS A 93 -21.89 79.56 64.96
N GLU A 94 -22.79 80.03 64.09
CA GLU A 94 -23.59 79.18 63.20
C GLU A 94 -22.68 78.32 62.30
N LEU A 95 -21.64 78.92 61.71
CA LEU A 95 -20.64 78.21 60.89
C LEU A 95 -19.86 77.16 61.71
N ALA A 96 -19.43 77.49 62.93
CA ALA A 96 -18.71 76.55 63.79
C ALA A 96 -19.58 75.36 64.22
N ASP A 97 -20.83 75.62 64.62
CA ASP A 97 -21.79 74.57 65.00
C ASP A 97 -22.23 73.71 63.80
N ALA A 98 -22.41 74.31 62.60
CA ALA A 98 -22.73 73.58 61.37
C ALA A 98 -21.59 72.65 60.90
N LEU A 99 -20.34 73.00 61.21
CA LEU A 99 -19.15 72.15 61.00
C LEU A 99 -18.89 71.19 62.19
N GLY A 100 -19.77 71.17 63.19
CA GLY A 100 -19.70 70.29 64.35
C GLY A 100 -18.59 70.62 65.34
N ASN A 101 -18.07 71.86 65.32
CA ASN A 101 -16.91 72.32 66.09
C ASN A 101 -15.66 71.44 65.90
N ASP A 102 -15.50 70.77 64.74
CA ASP A 102 -14.37 69.87 64.45
C ASP A 102 -13.11 70.67 64.05
N PRO A 103 -12.04 70.71 64.89
CA PRO A 103 -10.80 71.42 64.56
C PRO A 103 -10.04 70.81 63.39
N ASN A 104 -10.37 69.57 63.02
CA ASN A 104 -9.76 68.78 61.97
C ASN A 104 -10.75 68.51 60.81
N PHE A 105 -11.80 69.34 60.64
CA PHE A 105 -12.88 69.12 59.68
C PHE A 105 -12.41 68.66 58.29
N ALA A 106 -11.38 69.30 57.72
CA ALA A 106 -10.81 68.89 56.43
C ALA A 106 -10.26 67.45 56.45
N THR A 107 -9.51 67.07 57.50
CA THR A 107 -9.01 65.71 57.72
C THR A 107 -10.15 64.72 57.95
N THR A 108 -11.16 65.09 58.73
CA THR A 108 -12.35 64.26 58.98
C THR A 108 -13.15 64.00 57.70
N VAL A 109 -13.34 65.01 56.85
CA VAL A 109 -14.01 64.87 55.55
C VAL A 109 -13.14 64.07 54.57
N LEU A 110 -11.83 64.31 54.51
CA LEU A 110 -10.90 63.52 53.69
C LEU A 110 -10.89 62.04 54.10
N ASN A 111 -10.86 61.73 55.40
CA ASN A 111 -10.92 60.35 55.90
C ASN A 111 -12.28 59.69 55.57
N LYS A 112 -13.40 60.42 55.73
CA LYS A 112 -14.73 59.94 55.35
C LYS A 112 -14.84 59.68 53.85
N LEU A 113 -14.20 60.49 53.01
CA LEU A 113 -14.22 60.38 51.55
C LEU A 113 -13.25 59.32 51.04
N ALA A 114 -12.07 59.16 51.65
CA ALA A 114 -11.11 58.09 51.36
C ALA A 114 -11.65 56.69 51.68
N GLY A 115 -12.57 56.59 52.65
CA GLY A 115 -13.36 55.38 52.92
C GLY A 115 -14.53 55.15 51.96
N LYS A 116 -14.80 56.06 50.99
CA LYS A 116 -15.82 55.84 49.96
C LYS A 116 -15.21 55.19 48.74
N GLN A 117 -15.89 54.16 48.28
CA GLN A 117 -15.67 53.58 46.97
C GLN A 117 -16.13 54.56 45.86
N PRO A 118 -15.42 54.63 44.71
CA PRO A 118 -15.93 55.33 43.53
C PRO A 118 -17.31 54.83 43.11
N LEU A 119 -18.15 55.73 42.58
CA LEU A 119 -19.46 55.39 42.01
C LEU A 119 -19.29 54.75 40.62
N ASP A 120 -18.73 53.55 40.61
CA ASP A 120 -18.62 52.66 39.46
C ASP A 120 -19.59 51.49 39.69
N GLU A 121 -20.43 51.17 38.69
CA GLU A 121 -21.47 50.14 38.81
C GLU A 121 -20.87 48.75 39.06
N THR A 122 -19.72 48.43 38.45
CA THR A 122 -19.05 47.15 38.63
C THR A 122 -18.43 47.06 40.02
N LEU A 123 -17.73 48.10 40.46
CA LEU A 123 -17.11 48.14 41.78
C LEU A 123 -18.17 48.10 42.90
N THR A 124 -19.29 48.81 42.71
CA THR A 124 -20.46 48.78 43.62
C THR A 124 -21.11 47.40 43.67
N ALA A 125 -21.24 46.71 42.53
CA ALA A 125 -21.72 45.34 42.48
C ALA A 125 -20.75 44.36 43.18
N LEU A 126 -19.44 44.60 43.14
CA LEU A 126 -18.41 43.75 43.74
C LEU A 126 -18.27 43.92 45.26
N SER A 127 -18.32 45.15 45.79
CA SER A 127 -18.03 45.43 47.21
C SER A 127 -19.08 44.93 48.19
N GLY A 128 -20.33 44.80 47.75
CA GLY A 128 -21.42 44.26 48.56
C GLY A 128 -21.48 42.72 48.61
N LYS A 129 -20.58 42.01 47.92
CA LYS A 129 -20.64 40.54 47.77
C LYS A 129 -19.75 39.83 48.79
N SER A 130 -20.24 38.71 49.31
CA SER A 130 -19.40 37.71 49.97
C SER A 130 -18.45 37.05 48.95
N VAL A 131 -17.47 36.27 49.44
CA VAL A 131 -16.60 35.46 48.57
C VAL A 131 -17.43 34.54 47.65
N ASP A 132 -18.48 33.92 48.16
CA ASP A 132 -19.39 33.08 47.35
C ASP A 132 -20.17 33.90 46.33
N GLY A 133 -20.73 35.05 46.72
CA GLY A 133 -21.46 35.94 45.83
C GLY A 133 -20.59 36.56 44.74
N LEU A 134 -19.29 36.71 44.99
CA LEU A 134 -18.29 37.08 44.00
C LEU A 134 -18.02 35.93 43.02
N ILE A 135 -17.79 34.71 43.52
CA ILE A 135 -17.59 33.49 42.73
C ILE A 135 -18.78 33.21 41.80
N GLU A 136 -20.01 33.50 42.26
CA GLU A 136 -21.22 33.45 41.45
C GLU A 136 -21.24 34.57 40.39
N TYR A 137 -21.01 35.82 40.79
CA TYR A 137 -21.05 36.99 39.90
C TYR A 137 -20.09 36.91 38.71
N VAL A 138 -18.90 36.34 38.91
CA VAL A 138 -17.91 36.13 37.82
C VAL A 138 -18.02 34.76 37.13
N GLY A 139 -19.06 33.97 37.41
CA GLY A 139 -19.27 32.65 36.78
C GLY A 139 -18.25 31.56 37.16
N LEU A 140 -17.41 31.81 38.17
CA LEU A 140 -16.40 30.85 38.63
C LEU A 140 -17.02 29.58 39.21
N ARG A 141 -18.23 29.64 39.81
CA ARG A 141 -18.92 28.45 40.32
C ARG A 141 -19.17 27.41 39.22
N GLU A 142 -19.68 27.84 38.07
CA GLU A 142 -19.93 26.95 36.93
C GLU A 142 -18.62 26.42 36.34
N THR A 143 -17.61 27.28 36.24
CA THR A 143 -16.26 26.89 35.78
C THR A 143 -15.65 25.80 36.67
N ILE A 144 -15.75 25.94 37.99
CA ILE A 144 -15.27 24.93 38.97
C ILE A 144 -16.03 23.62 38.80
N ASN A 145 -17.36 23.66 38.68
CA ASN A 145 -18.18 22.45 38.53
C ASN A 145 -17.82 21.70 37.22
N ARG A 146 -17.78 22.40 36.08
CA ARG A 146 -17.40 21.81 34.78
C ARG A 146 -15.95 21.28 34.76
N ALA A 147 -15.05 21.88 35.56
CA ALA A 147 -13.68 21.39 35.71
C ALA A 147 -13.56 20.15 36.60
N GLY A 148 -14.54 19.88 37.47
CA GLY A 148 -14.58 18.68 38.30
C GLY A 148 -14.78 17.39 37.51
N ASP A 149 -15.56 17.46 36.43
CA ASP A 149 -15.82 16.34 35.50
C ASP A 149 -14.80 16.24 34.35
N ALA A 150 -13.79 17.12 34.31
CA ALA A 150 -12.78 17.16 33.26
C ALA A 150 -11.64 16.17 33.53
N LEU A 151 -11.09 15.58 32.44
CA LEU A 151 -9.98 14.62 32.54
C LEU A 151 -8.76 15.22 33.25
N GLN A 152 -8.36 14.57 34.33
CA GLN A 152 -7.22 14.98 35.16
C GLN A 152 -5.91 14.59 34.46
N LYS A 153 -5.28 15.54 33.78
CA LYS A 153 -4.02 15.33 33.04
C LYS A 153 -2.92 14.66 33.89
N SER A 154 -2.84 14.97 35.18
CA SER A 154 -1.90 14.36 36.14
C SER A 154 -2.17 12.88 36.42
N GLN A 155 -3.41 12.40 36.24
CA GLN A 155 -3.76 10.98 36.36
C GLN A 155 -3.57 10.20 35.05
N ASN A 156 -3.30 10.87 33.94
CA ASN A 156 -3.09 10.26 32.61
C ASN A 156 -4.21 9.27 32.21
N GLY A 157 -5.48 9.64 32.48
CA GLY A 157 -6.65 8.80 32.23
C GLY A 157 -6.97 7.77 33.33
N GLY A 158 -6.26 7.79 34.46
CA GLY A 158 -6.57 6.97 35.64
C GLY A 158 -7.99 7.17 36.17
N ASP A 159 -8.50 8.39 36.06
CA ASP A 159 -9.84 8.88 36.40
C ASP A 159 -10.97 8.35 35.49
N ILE A 160 -10.65 7.80 34.32
CA ILE A 160 -11.64 7.27 33.38
C ILE A 160 -12.25 5.97 33.96
N PRO A 161 -13.57 5.87 34.19
CA PRO A 161 -14.20 4.67 34.78
C PRO A 161 -14.11 3.45 33.85
N ASP A 162 -14.54 3.57 32.60
CA ASP A 162 -14.35 2.54 31.56
C ASP A 162 -13.33 3.03 30.51
N LYS A 163 -12.06 2.69 30.78
CA LYS A 163 -10.93 2.96 29.87
C LYS A 163 -11.08 2.28 28.51
N LYS A 164 -11.80 1.15 28.43
CA LYS A 164 -12.01 0.39 27.18
C LYS A 164 -13.07 1.05 26.31
N GLN A 165 -14.17 1.49 26.91
CA GLN A 165 -15.19 2.27 26.19
C GLN A 165 -14.62 3.61 25.74
N PHE A 166 -13.91 4.32 26.61
CA PHE A 166 -13.26 5.59 26.26
C PHE A 166 -12.28 5.43 25.08
N ALA A 167 -11.37 4.45 25.14
CA ALA A 167 -10.42 4.18 24.05
C ALA A 167 -11.14 3.96 22.71
N ARG A 168 -12.22 3.16 22.70
CA ARG A 168 -13.06 2.96 21.51
C ARG A 168 -13.74 4.24 21.03
N THR A 169 -14.28 5.07 21.93
CA THR A 169 -14.91 6.35 21.58
C THR A 169 -13.94 7.32 20.91
N ILE A 170 -12.66 7.33 21.32
CA ILE A 170 -11.63 8.20 20.71
C ILE A 170 -10.83 7.53 19.57
N GLY A 171 -11.16 6.30 19.18
CA GLY A 171 -10.43 5.55 18.16
C GLY A 171 -9.02 5.09 18.55
N ALA A 172 -8.72 5.04 19.85
CA ALA A 172 -7.45 4.54 20.37
C ALA A 172 -7.45 3.01 20.49
N VAL A 173 -6.34 2.38 20.11
CA VAL A 173 -6.09 0.94 20.24
C VAL A 173 -5.30 0.65 21.52
N THR A 174 -5.54 -0.48 22.17
CA THR A 174 -4.72 -0.89 23.33
C THR A 174 -3.37 -1.36 22.83
N SER A 175 -2.27 -0.84 23.38
CA SER A 175 -0.91 -1.20 22.94
C SER A 175 0.08 -1.34 24.10
N THR A 176 1.04 -2.26 23.96
CA THR A 176 2.19 -2.43 24.86
C THR A 176 3.45 -2.76 24.07
N SER A 177 4.63 -2.51 24.66
CA SER A 177 5.88 -3.07 24.13
C SER A 177 6.04 -4.51 24.60
N VAL A 178 6.53 -5.38 23.72
CA VAL A 178 6.77 -6.81 23.98
C VAL A 178 8.17 -7.22 23.56
N THR A 179 8.81 -8.06 24.37
CA THR A 179 10.15 -8.62 24.09
C THR A 179 10.11 -10.13 24.21
N PHE A 180 10.68 -10.81 23.21
CA PHE A 180 10.76 -12.27 23.12
C PHE A 180 12.19 -12.76 23.41
N GLY A 181 13.19 -12.11 22.82
CA GLY A 181 14.62 -12.40 23.01
C GLY A 181 15.09 -13.67 22.32
N GLU A 182 14.58 -14.84 22.75
CA GLU A 182 14.96 -16.16 22.23
C GLU A 182 14.07 -16.62 21.06
N SER A 183 14.49 -17.72 20.42
CA SER A 183 13.68 -18.41 19.40
C SER A 183 12.83 -19.48 20.06
N GLY A 184 11.51 -19.48 19.85
CA GLY A 184 10.63 -20.50 20.43
C GLY A 184 9.16 -20.11 20.42
N TRP A 185 8.41 -20.60 21.40
CA TRP A 185 6.99 -20.35 21.62
C TRP A 185 6.77 -19.44 22.83
N PHE A 186 5.80 -18.54 22.72
CA PHE A 186 5.56 -17.51 23.73
C PHE A 186 4.08 -17.26 24.00
N LYS A 187 3.66 -17.26 25.27
CA LYS A 187 2.32 -16.87 25.70
C LYS A 187 2.17 -15.35 25.64
N ILE A 188 1.64 -14.83 24.53
CA ILE A 188 1.52 -13.38 24.32
C ILE A 188 0.25 -12.76 24.90
N ALA A 189 -0.79 -13.56 25.12
CA ALA A 189 -2.03 -13.07 25.69
C ALA A 189 -2.82 -14.17 26.41
N THR A 190 -3.70 -13.74 27.30
CA THR A 190 -4.89 -14.52 27.69
C THR A 190 -6.12 -13.74 27.22
N VAL A 191 -7.05 -14.43 26.56
CA VAL A 191 -8.28 -13.86 26.01
C VAL A 191 -9.50 -14.50 26.64
N PHE A 192 -10.51 -13.69 26.95
CA PHE A 192 -11.85 -14.17 27.26
C PHE A 192 -12.71 -14.00 26.01
N MET A 193 -13.25 -15.09 25.49
CA MET A 193 -14.00 -15.12 24.25
C MET A 193 -15.22 -16.05 24.40
N PRO A 194 -16.41 -15.52 24.74
CA PRO A 194 -17.59 -16.33 24.98
C PRO A 194 -18.00 -17.11 23.74
N GLN A 195 -18.59 -18.31 23.91
CA GLN A 195 -19.16 -19.16 22.83
C GLN A 195 -20.39 -18.52 22.14
N ALA A 196 -20.19 -17.33 21.60
CA ALA A 196 -21.14 -16.47 20.93
C ALA A 196 -20.37 -15.65 19.87
N THR A 197 -21.04 -14.71 19.19
CA THR A 197 -20.35 -13.82 18.25
C THR A 197 -19.41 -12.87 18.98
N SER A 198 -18.13 -13.22 19.00
CA SER A 198 -17.03 -12.40 19.50
C SER A 198 -15.76 -12.57 18.66
N THR A 199 -15.04 -11.47 18.46
CA THR A 199 -13.81 -11.39 17.65
C THR A 199 -12.77 -10.61 18.44
N ALA A 200 -11.50 -11.04 18.38
CA ALA A 200 -10.36 -10.30 18.87
C ALA A 200 -9.25 -10.27 17.81
N VAL A 201 -8.46 -9.21 17.80
CA VAL A 201 -7.29 -9.07 16.92
C VAL A 201 -6.09 -8.68 17.77
N ILE A 202 -4.95 -9.33 17.51
CA ILE A 202 -3.65 -8.99 18.10
C ILE A 202 -2.67 -8.73 16.95
N LYS A 203 -2.02 -7.57 16.93
CA LYS A 203 -1.03 -7.20 15.92
C LYS A 203 0.32 -7.00 16.57
N LEU A 204 1.37 -7.58 15.99
CA LEU A 204 2.76 -7.31 16.37
C LEU A 204 3.44 -6.54 15.23
N TYR A 205 4.04 -5.41 15.56
CA TYR A 205 4.85 -4.60 14.65
C TYR A 205 6.32 -4.65 15.07
N GLY A 206 7.19 -4.88 14.09
CA GLY A 206 8.57 -5.33 14.31
C GLY A 206 8.66 -6.86 14.24
N GLY A 207 9.88 -7.36 14.09
CA GLY A 207 10.18 -8.78 13.93
C GLY A 207 11.50 -9.19 14.57
N SER A 208 12.00 -10.35 14.17
CA SER A 208 13.29 -10.90 14.62
C SER A 208 14.47 -10.16 13.98
N GLY A 209 15.21 -9.39 14.80
CA GLY A 209 16.38 -8.61 14.40
C GLY A 209 16.12 -7.11 14.17
N PHE A 210 17.20 -6.32 14.10
CA PHE A 210 17.16 -4.85 14.04
C PHE A 210 18.32 -4.24 13.23
N ASN A 211 18.77 -4.94 12.18
CA ASN A 211 19.86 -4.57 11.30
C ASN A 211 19.43 -3.53 10.25
N VAL A 212 20.24 -2.51 10.01
CA VAL A 212 20.02 -1.53 8.94
C VAL A 212 20.12 -2.21 7.56
N GLY A 213 19.13 -2.00 6.70
CA GLY A 213 19.06 -2.59 5.35
C GLY A 213 18.30 -3.92 5.27
N SER A 214 18.06 -4.59 6.40
CA SER A 214 17.19 -5.77 6.49
C SER A 214 15.72 -5.35 6.61
N PHE A 215 15.13 -4.88 5.51
CA PHE A 215 13.74 -4.41 5.45
C PHE A 215 12.73 -5.46 5.94
N GLU A 216 13.04 -6.74 5.79
CA GLU A 216 12.24 -7.87 6.24
C GLU A 216 12.05 -7.96 7.76
N GLN A 217 12.91 -7.27 8.54
CA GLN A 217 12.85 -7.19 10.01
C GLN A 217 11.86 -6.13 10.50
N ALA A 218 11.46 -5.19 9.65
CA ALA A 218 10.31 -4.29 9.89
C ALA A 218 8.99 -5.05 9.67
N ALA A 219 8.84 -6.17 10.37
CA ALA A 219 7.79 -7.14 10.14
C ALA A 219 6.42 -6.69 10.66
N ILE A 220 5.36 -7.27 10.08
CA ILE A 220 3.98 -7.17 10.57
C ILE A 220 3.43 -8.59 10.74
N SER A 221 2.89 -8.86 11.93
CA SER A 221 2.19 -10.10 12.25
C SER A 221 0.78 -9.77 12.72
N GLU A 222 -0.24 -10.42 12.18
CA GLU A 222 -1.64 -10.11 12.48
C GLU A 222 -2.40 -11.39 12.81
N LEU A 223 -2.76 -11.55 14.08
CA LEU A 223 -3.50 -12.69 14.62
C LEU A 223 -4.96 -12.29 14.79
N VAL A 224 -5.87 -13.01 14.15
CA VAL A 224 -7.32 -12.85 14.28
C VAL A 224 -7.87 -14.05 15.03
N LEU A 225 -8.62 -13.79 16.09
CA LEU A 225 -9.26 -14.78 16.95
C LEU A 225 -10.78 -14.63 16.83
N ARG A 226 -11.50 -15.75 16.69
CA ARG A 226 -12.96 -15.78 16.58
C ARG A 226 -13.52 -16.90 17.44
N ALA A 227 -14.45 -16.60 18.34
CA ALA A 227 -15.09 -17.63 19.16
C ALA A 227 -15.96 -18.59 18.34
N GLY A 228 -15.95 -19.86 18.75
CA GLY A 228 -16.91 -20.86 18.31
C GLY A 228 -18.34 -20.55 18.74
N ASN A 229 -19.28 -21.31 18.20
CA ASN A 229 -20.71 -21.28 18.55
C ASN A 229 -21.07 -22.29 19.67
N GLY A 230 -20.07 -22.83 20.37
CA GLY A 230 -20.23 -23.92 21.34
C GLY A 230 -20.28 -25.32 20.74
N SER A 231 -20.23 -25.48 19.40
CA SER A 231 -20.21 -26.79 18.74
C SER A 231 -19.33 -26.78 17.48
N PRO A 232 -17.99 -26.95 17.60
CA PRO A 232 -17.25 -27.23 18.85
C PRO A 232 -17.07 -25.99 19.75
N VAL A 233 -16.84 -26.24 21.04
CA VAL A 233 -16.36 -25.21 21.99
C VAL A 233 -14.91 -24.89 21.66
N GLY A 234 -14.56 -23.61 21.55
CA GLY A 234 -13.19 -23.17 21.31
C GLY A 234 -13.08 -21.78 20.69
N ILE A 235 -11.89 -21.49 20.18
CA ILE A 235 -11.65 -20.35 19.29
C ILE A 235 -11.00 -20.83 17.97
N THR A 236 -11.34 -20.17 16.88
CA THR A 236 -10.50 -20.18 15.67
C THR A 236 -9.42 -19.13 15.86
N ALA A 237 -8.15 -19.54 15.76
CA ALA A 237 -7.01 -18.62 15.72
C ALA A 237 -6.38 -18.65 14.32
N THR A 238 -6.19 -17.47 13.73
CA THR A 238 -5.70 -17.32 12.37
C THR A 238 -4.60 -16.28 12.31
N LEU A 239 -3.37 -16.71 11.99
CA LEU A 239 -2.23 -15.84 11.76
C LEU A 239 -2.14 -15.47 10.29
N TRP A 240 -2.26 -14.18 9.99
CA TRP A 240 -1.93 -13.61 8.70
C TRP A 240 -0.46 -13.18 8.71
N ARG A 241 0.41 -14.06 8.18
CA ARG A 241 1.85 -13.81 8.10
C ARG A 241 2.14 -12.92 6.89
N ARG A 242 2.50 -11.67 7.17
CA ARG A 242 2.73 -10.62 6.15
C ARG A 242 4.22 -10.35 5.88
N SER A 243 5.10 -10.86 6.74
CA SER A 243 6.55 -10.66 6.68
C SER A 243 7.27 -11.96 7.09
N PRO A 244 8.47 -12.24 6.53
CA PRO A 244 9.16 -13.50 6.81
C PRO A 244 9.73 -13.56 8.24
N ASN A 245 10.20 -12.44 8.80
CA ASN A 245 10.76 -12.37 10.16
C ASN A 245 9.72 -11.93 11.22
N GLY A 246 8.43 -12.01 10.91
CA GLY A 246 7.36 -11.88 11.90
C GLY A 246 7.12 -13.19 12.67
N VAL A 247 5.94 -13.30 13.27
CA VAL A 247 5.44 -14.56 13.83
C VAL A 247 5.36 -15.64 12.74
N LEU A 248 5.81 -16.83 13.09
CA LEU A 248 5.84 -18.02 12.23
C LEU A 248 4.53 -18.80 12.31
N GLU A 249 4.07 -19.07 13.52
CA GLU A 249 2.92 -19.92 13.85
C GLU A 249 2.16 -19.36 15.06
N CYS A 250 0.91 -19.80 15.23
CA CYS A 250 0.10 -19.50 16.41
C CYS A 250 -0.61 -20.77 16.92
N ALA A 251 -0.90 -20.79 18.21
CA ALA A 251 -1.63 -21.86 18.88
C ALA A 251 -2.37 -21.30 20.10
N TRP A 252 -3.29 -22.08 20.68
CA TRP A 252 -4.03 -21.67 21.87
C TRP A 252 -4.36 -22.85 22.79
N ILE A 253 -4.55 -22.55 24.08
CA ILE A 253 -4.98 -23.51 25.11
C ILE A 253 -6.24 -22.95 25.78
N ASN A 254 -7.33 -23.71 25.84
CA ASN A 254 -8.43 -23.37 26.74
C ASN A 254 -7.98 -23.62 28.19
N THR A 255 -7.99 -22.59 29.03
CA THR A 255 -7.54 -22.70 30.43
C THR A 255 -8.70 -22.90 31.39
N SER A 256 -9.84 -22.26 31.13
CA SER A 256 -11.10 -22.50 31.86
C SER A 256 -12.29 -21.80 31.19
N GLY A 257 -13.36 -22.55 30.92
CA GLY A 257 -14.60 -21.99 30.36
C GLY A 257 -14.35 -21.31 29.01
N ASP A 258 -14.53 -19.99 28.96
CA ASP A 258 -14.30 -19.16 27.77
C ASP A 258 -12.95 -18.40 27.81
N ASN A 259 -12.02 -18.80 28.67
CA ASN A 259 -10.67 -18.25 28.73
C ASN A 259 -9.68 -19.11 27.93
N TYR A 260 -8.86 -18.44 27.13
CA TYR A 260 -7.88 -19.06 26.24
C TYR A 260 -6.53 -18.36 26.36
N ASP A 261 -5.47 -19.13 26.60
CA ASP A 261 -4.09 -18.66 26.46
C ASP A 261 -3.68 -18.73 24.99
N VAL A 262 -3.06 -17.67 24.50
CA VAL A 262 -2.70 -17.48 23.10
C VAL A 262 -1.18 -17.47 22.97
N TYR A 263 -0.67 -18.40 22.17
CA TYR A 263 0.74 -18.64 21.93
C TYR A 263 1.12 -18.30 20.50
N VAL A 264 2.33 -17.79 20.32
CA VAL A 264 2.95 -17.55 19.02
C VAL A 264 4.37 -18.09 18.99
N SER A 265 4.83 -18.52 17.82
CA SER A 265 6.24 -18.83 17.59
C SER A 265 6.94 -17.72 16.81
N ILE A 266 8.12 -17.30 17.26
CA ILE A 266 8.94 -16.26 16.64
C ILE A 266 10.42 -16.60 16.79
N ASN A 267 11.25 -16.16 15.83
CA ASN A 267 12.70 -16.35 15.92
C ASN A 267 13.33 -15.38 16.92
N GLN A 268 14.54 -15.71 17.37
CA GLN A 268 15.37 -14.89 18.25
C GLN A 268 15.54 -13.43 17.80
N TYR A 269 15.93 -12.59 18.75
CA TYR A 269 16.19 -11.16 18.59
C TYR A 269 14.97 -10.28 18.25
N ALA A 270 13.75 -10.75 18.53
CA ALA A 270 12.56 -9.90 18.54
C ALA A 270 12.48 -9.13 19.88
N TYR A 271 12.93 -7.87 19.88
CA TYR A 271 13.00 -6.98 21.05
C TYR A 271 12.16 -5.72 20.86
N SER A 272 11.43 -5.30 21.90
CA SER A 272 10.66 -4.04 21.93
C SER A 272 9.67 -3.88 20.76
N LEU A 273 9.06 -4.99 20.32
CA LEU A 273 7.99 -5.01 19.33
C LEU A 273 6.76 -4.29 19.89
N ILE A 274 5.95 -3.68 19.03
CA ILE A 274 4.69 -3.07 19.45
C ILE A 274 3.59 -4.14 19.33
N ALA A 275 3.02 -4.56 20.45
CA ALA A 275 1.84 -5.41 20.50
C ALA A 275 0.59 -4.52 20.64
N GLN A 276 -0.36 -4.63 19.71
CA GLN A 276 -1.65 -3.95 19.76
C GLN A 276 -2.80 -4.96 19.82
N CYS A 277 -3.90 -4.62 20.49
CA CYS A 277 -5.13 -5.42 20.43
C CYS A 277 -6.42 -4.58 20.40
N ASP A 278 -7.44 -5.18 19.77
CA ASP A 278 -8.84 -4.74 19.81
C ASP A 278 -9.76 -5.96 19.80
N TYR A 279 -10.99 -5.80 20.29
CA TYR A 279 -11.95 -6.90 20.47
C TYR A 279 -13.39 -6.40 20.65
N THR A 280 -14.36 -7.27 20.33
CA THR A 280 -15.79 -7.00 20.49
C THR A 280 -16.18 -6.78 21.96
N SER A 281 -17.29 -6.07 22.20
CA SER A 281 -17.72 -5.64 23.55
C SER A 281 -17.93 -6.77 24.57
N ASN A 282 -18.17 -8.00 24.11
CA ASN A 282 -18.35 -9.20 24.92
C ASN A 282 -17.07 -10.03 25.12
N ALA A 283 -15.93 -9.62 24.55
CA ALA A 283 -14.64 -10.28 24.70
C ALA A 283 -13.66 -9.45 25.55
N ASN A 284 -12.51 -10.04 25.86
CA ASN A 284 -11.40 -9.36 26.50
C ASN A 284 -10.06 -9.92 25.99
N VAL A 285 -9.03 -9.07 25.89
CA VAL A 285 -7.65 -9.46 25.59
C VAL A 285 -6.72 -8.82 26.62
N THR A 286 -5.97 -9.64 27.34
CA THR A 286 -4.88 -9.23 28.21
C THR A 286 -3.57 -9.55 27.51
N LEU A 287 -2.85 -8.53 27.01
CA LEU A 287 -1.51 -8.68 26.41
C LEU A 287 -0.42 -8.75 27.50
N TYR A 288 0.61 -9.55 27.25
CA TYR A 288 1.79 -9.63 28.11
C TYR A 288 2.99 -8.90 27.49
N SER A 289 3.60 -7.98 28.25
CA SER A 289 4.84 -7.29 27.86
C SER A 289 6.09 -8.16 28.01
N ALA A 290 6.04 -9.12 28.94
CA ALA A 290 7.01 -10.21 29.09
C ALA A 290 6.28 -11.56 28.95
N PRO A 291 6.13 -12.07 27.71
CA PRO A 291 5.51 -13.36 27.43
C PRO A 291 6.23 -14.53 28.09
N GLU A 292 5.49 -15.55 28.53
CA GLU A 292 6.07 -16.79 29.05
C GLU A 292 6.70 -17.60 27.90
N TYR A 293 8.00 -17.90 28.00
CA TYR A 293 8.78 -18.63 26.99
C TYR A 293 8.68 -20.15 27.16
N SER A 294 8.64 -20.85 26.03
CA SER A 294 8.92 -22.29 25.92
C SER A 294 9.69 -22.59 24.64
N GLU A 295 10.73 -23.44 24.73
CA GLU A 295 11.52 -23.86 23.57
C GLU A 295 10.69 -24.65 22.55
N THR A 296 9.71 -25.43 23.04
CA THR A 296 8.83 -26.26 22.22
C THR A 296 7.38 -25.80 22.32
N LYS A 297 6.55 -26.21 21.36
CA LYS A 297 5.11 -25.90 21.41
C LYS A 297 4.48 -26.57 22.64
N PRO A 298 3.70 -25.84 23.46
CA PRO A 298 3.04 -26.43 24.63
C PRO A 298 2.19 -27.67 24.28
N THR A 299 2.35 -28.74 25.05
CA THR A 299 1.86 -30.11 24.73
C THR A 299 0.36 -30.21 24.49
N ASN A 300 -0.45 -29.32 25.08
CA ASN A 300 -1.91 -29.31 24.97
C ASN A 300 -2.46 -28.18 24.06
N ALA A 301 -1.59 -27.49 23.32
CA ALA A 301 -2.01 -26.38 22.47
C ALA A 301 -2.70 -26.85 21.18
N THR A 302 -3.88 -26.31 20.92
CA THR A 302 -4.56 -26.43 19.62
C THR A 302 -3.91 -25.51 18.62
N ASN A 303 -3.53 -26.02 17.45
CA ASN A 303 -2.92 -25.21 16.39
C ASN A 303 -3.91 -24.16 15.87
N GLY A 304 -3.44 -22.93 15.69
CA GLY A 304 -4.09 -22.00 14.77
C GLY A 304 -3.75 -22.32 13.32
N GLN A 305 -4.35 -21.57 12.39
CA GLN A 305 -4.04 -21.64 10.96
C GLN A 305 -3.17 -20.44 10.56
N THR A 306 -2.06 -20.69 9.86
CA THR A 306 -1.21 -19.64 9.30
C THR A 306 -1.49 -19.47 7.82
N TYR A 307 -1.93 -18.28 7.41
CA TYR A 307 -2.01 -17.88 6.00
C TYR A 307 -0.86 -16.91 5.67
N THR A 308 -0.08 -17.25 4.65
CA THR A 308 0.94 -16.36 4.10
C THR A 308 0.31 -15.34 3.15
N LEU A 309 0.48 -14.05 3.43
CA LEU A 309 0.10 -12.98 2.51
C LEU A 309 1.24 -12.74 1.52
N PHE A 310 1.10 -13.27 0.31
CA PHE A 310 2.12 -13.12 -0.73
C PHE A 310 2.32 -11.65 -1.12
N ASN A 311 3.59 -11.23 -1.22
CA ASN A 311 4.01 -9.88 -1.53
C ASN A 311 5.45 -9.86 -2.11
N SER A 312 6.05 -8.69 -2.30
CA SER A 312 7.40 -8.56 -2.87
C SER A 312 8.51 -9.19 -2.02
N MET A 313 8.34 -9.25 -0.69
CA MET A 313 9.24 -9.95 0.25
C MET A 313 8.88 -11.43 0.39
N MET A 314 7.59 -11.75 0.47
CA MET A 314 7.07 -13.12 0.54
C MET A 314 6.49 -13.53 -0.82
N LYS A 315 7.33 -13.82 -1.80
CA LYS A 315 6.84 -14.23 -3.14
C LYS A 315 6.23 -15.64 -3.08
N PRO A 316 5.17 -15.93 -3.84
CA PRO A 316 4.69 -17.30 -3.98
C PRO A 316 5.70 -18.12 -4.77
N THR A 317 5.81 -19.40 -4.44
CA THR A 317 6.43 -20.40 -5.32
C THR A 317 5.48 -20.72 -6.48
N ALA A 318 5.98 -21.37 -7.53
CA ALA A 318 5.12 -21.82 -8.62
C ALA A 318 4.02 -22.78 -8.13
N GLY A 319 4.32 -23.63 -7.13
CA GLY A 319 3.35 -24.53 -6.51
C GLY A 319 2.20 -23.82 -5.79
N ASP A 320 2.49 -22.71 -5.10
CA ASP A 320 1.49 -21.92 -4.35
C ASP A 320 0.40 -21.30 -5.26
N VAL A 321 0.71 -21.09 -6.54
CA VAL A 321 -0.21 -20.48 -7.53
C VAL A 321 -0.60 -21.45 -8.66
N GLY A 322 -0.26 -22.74 -8.56
CA GLY A 322 -0.55 -23.74 -9.59
C GLY A 322 0.19 -23.54 -10.92
N ALA A 323 1.28 -22.76 -10.92
CA ALA A 323 2.11 -22.51 -12.09
C ALA A 323 3.23 -23.56 -12.26
N LEU A 324 3.84 -23.59 -13.45
CA LEU A 324 5.05 -24.37 -13.68
C LEU A 324 6.28 -23.68 -13.06
N PRO A 325 7.21 -24.42 -12.42
CA PRO A 325 8.52 -23.90 -12.05
C PRO A 325 9.34 -23.46 -13.27
N ILE A 326 10.23 -22.47 -13.09
CA ILE A 326 11.17 -22.03 -14.14
C ILE A 326 12.15 -23.12 -14.59
N THR A 327 12.35 -24.15 -13.75
CA THR A 327 13.14 -25.35 -14.06
C THR A 327 12.40 -26.36 -14.94
N GLY A 328 11.19 -26.03 -15.39
CA GLY A 328 10.26 -26.95 -16.04
C GLY A 328 9.43 -27.75 -15.02
N GLY A 329 8.42 -28.44 -15.54
CA GLY A 329 7.50 -29.27 -14.76
C GLY A 329 6.56 -30.05 -15.67
N ARG A 330 5.59 -30.75 -15.07
CA ARG A 330 4.60 -31.57 -15.80
C ARG A 330 3.23 -30.90 -15.78
N LEU A 331 2.70 -30.58 -16.97
CA LEU A 331 1.29 -30.26 -17.14
C LEU A 331 0.49 -31.57 -17.18
N ASN A 332 -0.56 -31.66 -16.35
CA ASN A 332 -1.49 -32.79 -16.34
C ASN A 332 -2.81 -32.34 -16.96
N GLY A 333 -2.92 -32.48 -18.28
CA GLY A 333 -4.09 -32.06 -19.04
C GLY A 333 -3.73 -31.25 -20.29
N PRO A 334 -4.75 -30.74 -21.00
CA PRO A 334 -4.56 -30.00 -22.24
C PRO A 334 -4.08 -28.57 -21.99
N LEU A 335 -3.19 -28.06 -22.86
CA LEU A 335 -2.72 -26.68 -22.88
C LEU A 335 -3.40 -25.91 -24.01
N GLY A 336 -3.90 -24.71 -23.74
CA GLY A 336 -4.38 -23.79 -24.77
C GLY A 336 -3.51 -22.53 -24.80
N ILE A 337 -3.15 -22.07 -26.00
CA ILE A 337 -2.37 -20.85 -26.20
C ILE A 337 -3.25 -19.81 -26.91
N GLY A 338 -3.71 -18.82 -26.14
CA GLY A 338 -4.62 -17.76 -26.60
C GLY A 338 -6.11 -18.15 -26.62
N THR A 339 -6.45 -19.31 -26.08
CA THR A 339 -7.77 -19.97 -26.22
C THR A 339 -7.89 -21.13 -25.23
N ASP A 340 -9.11 -21.59 -24.93
CA ASP A 340 -9.34 -22.86 -24.25
C ASP A 340 -9.01 -24.05 -25.18
N ASN A 341 -8.72 -25.22 -24.63
CA ASN A 341 -8.41 -26.42 -25.43
C ASN A 341 -9.58 -27.42 -25.45
N ALA A 342 -10.23 -27.53 -26.61
CA ALA A 342 -11.31 -28.47 -26.88
C ALA A 342 -10.83 -29.82 -27.46
N LEU A 343 -9.58 -29.93 -27.93
CA LEU A 343 -8.99 -31.23 -28.31
C LEU A 343 -8.87 -32.17 -27.10
N GLY A 344 -8.60 -31.62 -25.90
CA GLY A 344 -8.53 -32.35 -24.64
C GLY A 344 -7.34 -33.33 -24.54
N GLY A 345 -7.25 -34.06 -23.41
CA GLY A 345 -6.17 -35.01 -23.15
C GLY A 345 -4.77 -34.37 -23.18
N ASN A 346 -3.77 -35.10 -23.69
CA ASN A 346 -2.41 -34.59 -23.85
C ASN A 346 -2.29 -33.78 -25.16
N SER A 347 -2.74 -32.52 -25.17
CA SER A 347 -2.72 -31.68 -26.36
C SER A 347 -2.28 -30.23 -26.10
N ILE A 348 -1.89 -29.55 -27.17
CA ILE A 348 -1.62 -28.12 -27.23
C ILE A 348 -2.45 -27.55 -28.39
N VAL A 349 -3.30 -26.55 -28.13
CA VAL A 349 -3.99 -25.79 -29.19
C VAL A 349 -3.47 -24.36 -29.30
N LEU A 350 -3.60 -23.78 -30.49
CA LEU A 350 -2.95 -22.52 -30.87
C LEU A 350 -3.95 -21.58 -31.56
N GLY A 351 -4.34 -20.50 -30.90
CA GLY A 351 -5.15 -19.41 -31.49
C GLY A 351 -6.66 -19.67 -31.57
N ASP A 352 -7.08 -20.92 -31.80
CA ASP A 352 -8.47 -21.39 -31.65
C ASP A 352 -8.51 -22.66 -30.76
N ASN A 353 -9.70 -23.13 -30.40
CA ASN A 353 -9.84 -24.20 -29.42
C ASN A 353 -9.65 -25.63 -29.97
N ASP A 354 -9.47 -25.80 -31.28
CA ASP A 354 -9.50 -27.10 -31.96
C ASP A 354 -8.46 -27.27 -33.10
N THR A 355 -7.50 -26.34 -33.21
CA THR A 355 -6.28 -26.42 -34.04
C THR A 355 -5.04 -26.59 -33.17
N GLY A 356 -4.21 -27.59 -33.45
CA GLY A 356 -2.95 -27.82 -32.74
C GLY A 356 -2.45 -29.25 -32.80
N PHE A 357 -1.79 -29.70 -31.73
CA PHE A 357 -1.13 -31.00 -31.61
C PHE A 357 -1.73 -31.82 -30.48
N LYS A 358 -1.94 -33.12 -30.69
CA LYS A 358 -2.47 -34.05 -29.67
C LYS A 358 -1.66 -35.35 -29.68
N GLN A 359 -1.09 -35.69 -28.53
CA GLN A 359 -0.52 -37.01 -28.30
C GLN A 359 -1.67 -37.97 -27.99
N ASN A 360 -1.82 -39.00 -28.83
CA ASN A 360 -2.90 -39.99 -28.75
C ASN A 360 -2.40 -41.35 -28.25
N GLY A 361 -1.41 -41.32 -27.36
CA GLY A 361 -0.69 -42.50 -26.87
C GLY A 361 0.70 -42.67 -27.48
N ASP A 362 1.39 -43.69 -26.98
CA ASP A 362 2.75 -44.14 -27.32
C ASP A 362 3.24 -43.78 -28.74
N GLY A 363 4.04 -42.71 -28.86
CA GLY A 363 4.65 -42.26 -30.12
C GLY A 363 3.70 -41.68 -31.19
N ILE A 364 2.38 -41.61 -30.97
CA ILE A 364 1.40 -41.07 -31.92
C ILE A 364 1.16 -39.59 -31.66
N LEU A 365 1.53 -38.74 -32.62
CA LEU A 365 1.30 -37.30 -32.61
C LEU A 365 0.38 -36.90 -33.76
N ASP A 366 -0.84 -36.50 -33.42
CA ASP A 366 -1.85 -36.06 -34.38
C ASP A 366 -1.89 -34.53 -34.42
N ILE A 367 -2.03 -33.97 -35.62
CA ILE A 367 -2.16 -32.54 -35.91
C ILE A 367 -3.60 -32.26 -36.32
N PHE A 368 -4.28 -31.42 -35.55
CA PHE A 368 -5.65 -30.98 -35.80
C PHE A 368 -5.69 -29.56 -36.33
N ALA A 369 -6.69 -29.25 -37.16
CA ALA A 369 -7.05 -27.89 -37.56
C ALA A 369 -8.57 -27.77 -37.64
N ASN A 370 -9.18 -26.84 -36.90
CA ASN A 370 -10.64 -26.67 -36.84
C ASN A 370 -11.38 -28.01 -36.58
N ASN A 371 -10.93 -28.75 -35.57
CA ASN A 371 -11.38 -30.10 -35.17
C ASN A 371 -11.24 -31.18 -36.26
N GLN A 372 -10.63 -30.88 -37.40
CA GLN A 372 -10.26 -31.88 -38.41
C GLN A 372 -8.89 -32.44 -38.09
N HIS A 373 -8.76 -33.76 -38.00
CA HIS A 373 -7.46 -34.41 -37.93
C HIS A 373 -6.83 -34.35 -39.34
N THR A 374 -5.68 -33.67 -39.47
CA THR A 374 -5.04 -33.34 -40.76
C THR A 374 -3.77 -34.12 -41.06
N VAL A 375 -2.95 -34.41 -40.04
CA VAL A 375 -1.70 -35.17 -40.18
C VAL A 375 -1.50 -36.03 -38.94
N ARG A 376 -1.14 -37.30 -39.12
CA ARG A 376 -0.62 -38.17 -38.06
C ARG A 376 0.87 -38.41 -38.32
N VAL A 377 1.69 -38.15 -37.31
CA VAL A 377 3.06 -38.66 -37.23
C VAL A 377 3.06 -39.85 -36.28
N ALA A 378 3.52 -40.99 -36.77
CA ALA A 378 3.66 -42.23 -36.01
C ALA A 378 5.07 -42.82 -36.24
N PRO A 379 5.54 -43.78 -35.44
CA PRO A 379 6.86 -44.39 -35.62
C PRO A 379 7.05 -44.98 -37.02
N GLY A 380 7.87 -44.32 -37.84
CA GLY A 380 8.20 -44.74 -39.21
C GLY A 380 7.32 -44.18 -40.33
N GLU A 381 6.26 -43.42 -40.04
CA GLU A 381 5.37 -42.88 -41.08
C GLU A 381 4.81 -41.47 -40.78
N MET A 382 4.36 -40.81 -41.84
CA MET A 382 3.55 -39.60 -41.78
C MET A 382 2.33 -39.78 -42.69
N ILE A 383 1.14 -39.81 -42.10
CA ILE A 383 -0.14 -39.91 -42.81
C ILE A 383 -0.74 -38.52 -42.88
N VAL A 384 -1.04 -38.02 -44.07
CA VAL A 384 -1.81 -36.78 -44.26
C VAL A 384 -3.24 -37.15 -44.57
N LEU A 385 -4.17 -36.74 -43.72
CA LEU A 385 -5.59 -37.05 -43.80
C LEU A 385 -6.30 -36.03 -44.69
N GLY A 386 -6.22 -36.31 -45.99
CA GLY A 386 -6.76 -35.48 -47.04
C GLY A 386 -5.85 -35.54 -48.26
N ALA A 387 -5.93 -34.53 -49.10
CA ALA A 387 -4.99 -34.40 -50.19
C ALA A 387 -3.64 -33.91 -49.65
N ILE A 388 -2.55 -34.64 -49.91
CA ILE A 388 -1.18 -34.11 -49.88
C ILE A 388 -1.05 -33.09 -51.01
N ARG A 389 -1.61 -31.91 -50.77
CA ARG A 389 -1.51 -30.77 -51.68
C ARG A 389 -0.14 -30.17 -51.47
N ALA A 390 0.77 -30.54 -52.36
CA ALA A 390 2.10 -29.97 -52.41
C ALA A 390 2.01 -28.50 -52.91
N GLY A 391 1.55 -27.63 -52.00
CA GLY A 391 1.33 -26.20 -52.15
C GLY A 391 2.61 -25.39 -51.89
N ASN A 392 2.57 -24.10 -52.22
CA ASN A 392 3.72 -23.17 -52.16
C ASN A 392 5.04 -23.70 -52.80
N GLY A 393 5.01 -24.75 -53.65
CA GLY A 393 6.22 -25.24 -54.32
C GLY A 393 6.28 -26.68 -54.89
N LYS A 394 5.44 -27.67 -54.50
CA LYS A 394 5.68 -29.15 -54.66
C LYS A 394 6.63 -29.70 -53.58
N LYS A 395 6.82 -31.01 -53.30
CA LYS A 395 6.54 -32.34 -53.91
C LYS A 395 5.80 -33.23 -52.84
N LEU A 396 5.00 -34.29 -53.05
CA LEU A 396 4.90 -35.43 -53.99
C LEU A 396 5.86 -36.62 -53.67
N SER A 397 5.40 -37.86 -53.92
CA SER A 397 5.96 -39.16 -53.47
C SER A 397 7.43 -39.40 -53.81
N LEU A 398 8.16 -40.00 -52.85
CA LEU A 398 9.59 -40.29 -52.90
C LEU A 398 9.94 -41.48 -51.98
N THR A 399 10.60 -42.51 -52.50
CA THR A 399 11.17 -43.61 -51.70
C THR A 399 12.59 -43.90 -52.12
N SER A 400 13.40 -44.31 -51.15
CA SER A 400 14.82 -44.62 -51.33
C SER A 400 15.23 -45.65 -50.30
N THR A 401 16.23 -46.48 -50.60
CA THR A 401 16.79 -47.44 -49.65
C THR A 401 18.22 -47.01 -49.31
N ASN A 402 18.68 -47.32 -48.10
CA ASN A 402 19.99 -46.87 -47.57
C ASN A 402 21.20 -47.54 -48.27
N ASN A 403 20.96 -48.26 -49.35
CA ASN A 403 21.85 -49.19 -50.03
C ASN A 403 21.58 -49.28 -51.54
N SER A 404 20.46 -48.74 -52.04
CA SER A 404 20.43 -48.28 -53.42
C SER A 404 21.40 -47.11 -53.52
N ALA A 405 22.20 -47.06 -54.59
CA ALA A 405 23.03 -45.89 -54.85
C ALA A 405 22.18 -44.63 -55.18
N LEU A 406 20.88 -44.83 -55.44
CA LEU A 406 19.98 -43.93 -56.16
C LEU A 406 18.50 -44.07 -55.68
N ASN A 407 17.67 -43.04 -55.82
CA ASN A 407 16.28 -42.94 -55.32
C ASN A 407 15.21 -43.34 -56.37
N ALA A 408 13.93 -43.37 -55.98
CA ALA A 408 12.79 -43.67 -56.86
C ALA A 408 11.49 -42.88 -56.53
N GLY A 409 10.56 -42.79 -57.50
CA GLY A 409 9.30 -42.05 -57.36
C GLY A 409 8.14 -42.53 -58.25
N PHE A 410 6.90 -42.37 -57.75
CA PHE A 410 5.66 -42.98 -58.28
C PHE A 410 4.51 -41.96 -58.43
N ASN A 411 3.76 -42.02 -59.54
CA ASN A 411 2.82 -40.97 -60.00
C ASN A 411 1.42 -41.51 -60.39
N LEU A 412 0.36 -40.70 -60.18
CA LEU A 412 -1.06 -41.00 -60.50
C LEU A 412 -1.76 -39.74 -61.09
N TRP A 413 -2.28 -39.80 -62.32
CA TRP A 413 -2.86 -38.71 -63.14
C TRP A 413 -4.04 -39.13 -64.06
N GLY A 414 -4.46 -38.29 -65.03
CA GLY A 414 -5.56 -38.51 -66.01
C GLY A 414 -6.02 -37.21 -66.72
N ASP A 415 -6.61 -37.25 -67.93
CA ASP A 415 -6.91 -36.04 -68.75
C ASP A 415 -8.39 -35.66 -69.01
N GLY A 416 -9.37 -36.53 -68.73
CA GLY A 416 -10.81 -36.28 -69.00
C GLY A 416 -11.25 -36.30 -70.47
N GLY A 417 -10.37 -36.67 -71.41
CA GLY A 417 -10.60 -36.76 -72.84
C GLY A 417 -9.84 -37.96 -73.43
N ASN A 418 -8.72 -37.72 -74.10
CA ASN A 418 -7.99 -38.76 -74.84
C ASN A 418 -7.18 -39.73 -73.95
N ARG A 419 -6.99 -39.41 -72.67
CA ARG A 419 -6.10 -40.03 -71.69
C ARG A 419 -6.68 -40.15 -70.22
N PRO A 420 -7.95 -40.56 -69.92
CA PRO A 420 -8.65 -40.18 -68.68
C PRO A 420 -8.10 -40.60 -67.30
N THR A 421 -7.18 -41.57 -67.20
CA THR A 421 -6.48 -41.92 -65.94
C THR A 421 -5.16 -42.58 -66.30
N VAL A 422 -4.04 -42.15 -65.70
CA VAL A 422 -2.69 -42.62 -66.04
C VAL A 422 -1.82 -42.78 -64.80
N ILE A 423 -0.91 -43.75 -64.77
CA ILE A 423 0.02 -44.03 -63.66
C ILE A 423 1.44 -44.22 -64.22
N GLU A 424 2.48 -43.74 -63.53
CA GLU A 424 3.85 -43.63 -64.06
C GLU A 424 4.92 -43.83 -62.98
N LEU A 425 6.10 -44.32 -63.39
CA LEU A 425 7.26 -44.66 -62.53
C LEU A 425 8.61 -44.28 -63.16
N GLY A 426 9.57 -43.99 -62.29
CA GLY A 426 10.99 -43.84 -62.62
C GLY A 426 11.89 -43.80 -61.39
N ASP A 427 13.19 -43.76 -61.65
CA ASP A 427 14.28 -43.66 -60.67
C ASP A 427 15.23 -42.48 -60.98
N ASP A 428 16.43 -42.47 -60.43
CA ASP A 428 17.46 -41.46 -60.74
C ASP A 428 18.06 -41.57 -62.18
N GLN A 429 17.55 -42.43 -63.08
CA GLN A 429 18.04 -42.59 -64.46
C GLN A 429 17.01 -42.31 -65.58
N GLY A 430 15.70 -42.37 -65.34
CA GLY A 430 14.70 -41.96 -66.34
C GLY A 430 13.27 -42.41 -66.07
N TRP A 431 12.31 -41.97 -66.90
CA TRP A 431 10.97 -42.59 -66.88
C TRP A 431 11.09 -44.01 -67.43
N HIS A 432 10.65 -44.98 -66.64
CA HIS A 432 10.67 -46.37 -67.07
C HIS A 432 9.42 -46.68 -67.88
N LEU A 433 8.26 -46.20 -67.39
CA LEU A 433 6.96 -46.65 -67.87
C LEU A 433 5.81 -45.70 -67.50
N TYR A 434 4.78 -45.66 -68.35
CA TYR A 434 3.47 -45.10 -68.02
C TYR A 434 2.31 -45.94 -68.58
N SER A 435 1.16 -45.93 -67.89
CA SER A 435 -0.06 -46.69 -68.20
C SER A 435 -1.28 -45.78 -68.20
N GLN A 436 -2.01 -45.62 -69.32
CA GLN A 436 -3.10 -44.65 -69.49
C GLN A 436 -4.45 -45.25 -69.93
N ARG A 437 -5.59 -44.61 -69.60
CA ARG A 437 -6.94 -44.84 -70.18
C ARG A 437 -7.18 -43.94 -71.41
N ASN A 438 -8.18 -44.18 -72.27
CA ASN A 438 -8.51 -43.45 -73.50
C ASN A 438 -10.00 -42.94 -73.51
N PRO A 439 -10.49 -42.12 -74.48
CA PRO A 439 -11.85 -41.53 -74.44
C PRO A 439 -12.95 -42.55 -74.69
N ASP A 440 -12.63 -43.56 -75.49
CA ASP A 440 -13.42 -44.77 -75.72
C ASP A 440 -13.36 -45.75 -74.52
N GLY A 441 -12.61 -45.41 -73.47
CA GLY A 441 -12.40 -46.21 -72.27
C GLY A 441 -11.24 -47.22 -72.34
N SER A 442 -10.58 -47.39 -73.49
CA SER A 442 -9.46 -48.34 -73.68
C SER A 442 -8.19 -47.92 -72.92
N ILE A 443 -7.10 -48.71 -72.95
CA ILE A 443 -5.84 -48.42 -72.21
C ILE A 443 -4.61 -48.53 -73.11
N GLN A 444 -3.58 -47.72 -72.86
CA GLN A 444 -2.29 -47.72 -73.58
C GLN A 444 -1.10 -47.67 -72.59
N PHE A 445 -0.07 -48.48 -72.81
CA PHE A 445 1.12 -48.59 -71.96
C PHE A 445 2.40 -48.48 -72.80
N VAL A 446 3.40 -47.73 -72.34
CA VAL A 446 4.65 -47.46 -73.08
C VAL A 446 5.87 -47.49 -72.14
N VAL A 447 6.98 -48.03 -72.63
CA VAL A 447 8.25 -48.24 -71.91
C VAL A 447 9.42 -47.77 -72.79
N ASN A 448 10.50 -47.28 -72.17
CA ASN A 448 11.75 -46.92 -72.84
C ASN A 448 12.91 -47.80 -72.34
N GLY A 449 13.73 -48.31 -73.25
CA GLY A 449 14.62 -49.44 -73.00
C GLY A 449 13.99 -50.78 -73.39
N GLN A 450 14.50 -51.89 -72.87
CA GLN A 450 13.99 -53.22 -73.22
C GLN A 450 12.81 -53.61 -72.33
N VAL A 451 11.68 -53.96 -72.96
CA VAL A 451 10.63 -54.76 -72.32
C VAL A 451 11.07 -56.22 -72.43
N ILE A 452 11.59 -56.79 -71.34
CA ILE A 452 11.99 -58.20 -71.25
C ILE A 452 10.88 -58.98 -70.51
N PRO A 453 9.97 -59.67 -71.21
CA PRO A 453 9.08 -60.65 -70.61
C PRO A 453 9.81 -61.97 -70.31
N ASP A 454 9.44 -62.66 -69.23
CA ASP A 454 10.00 -63.98 -68.87
C ASP A 454 9.67 -65.10 -69.87
N ASN A 455 8.62 -64.93 -70.68
CA ASN A 455 8.18 -65.92 -71.66
C ASN A 455 7.93 -65.25 -73.01
N TYR A 456 8.78 -65.60 -73.98
CA TYR A 456 8.70 -65.13 -75.37
C TYR A 456 7.91 -66.06 -76.29
N GLY A 457 7.35 -67.18 -75.82
CA GLY A 457 6.63 -68.14 -76.66
C GLY A 457 5.40 -67.56 -77.38
N ASN A 458 4.82 -66.48 -76.85
CA ASN A 458 3.77 -65.70 -77.53
C ASN A 458 4.31 -64.78 -78.65
N PHE A 459 5.61 -64.52 -78.72
CA PHE A 459 6.30 -63.82 -79.82
C PHE A 459 6.95 -64.80 -80.80
N ASP A 460 7.62 -65.84 -80.31
CA ASP A 460 8.38 -66.81 -81.12
C ASP A 460 7.50 -67.52 -82.16
N ALA A 461 6.29 -67.91 -81.75
CA ALA A 461 5.29 -68.52 -82.64
C ALA A 461 4.80 -67.60 -83.78
N ARG A 462 5.11 -66.29 -83.74
CA ARG A 462 4.64 -65.29 -84.72
C ARG A 462 5.69 -64.80 -85.72
N TYR A 463 6.98 -64.76 -85.38
CA TYR A 463 8.00 -64.11 -86.23
C TYR A 463 8.82 -65.05 -87.15
N LEU A 464 8.83 -66.36 -86.90
CA LEU A 464 9.62 -67.35 -87.68
C LEU A 464 9.08 -67.63 -89.12
N SER A 465 8.18 -66.81 -89.64
CA SER A 465 7.44 -67.05 -90.89
C SER A 465 7.68 -66.01 -92.00
N SER A 466 8.54 -65.00 -91.81
CA SER A 466 8.64 -63.80 -92.66
C SER A 466 9.96 -63.63 -93.45
N GLY A 467 10.32 -64.64 -94.26
CA GLY A 467 10.92 -64.48 -95.61
C GLY A 467 12.33 -63.89 -95.85
N ASN A 468 12.88 -63.00 -95.01
CA ASN A 468 14.14 -62.27 -95.31
C ASN A 468 15.21 -62.31 -94.19
N VAL A 469 15.00 -63.12 -93.14
CA VAL A 469 16.01 -63.40 -92.12
C VAL A 469 16.42 -64.87 -92.25
N TYR A 470 17.67 -65.08 -92.63
CA TYR A 470 18.18 -66.41 -92.94
C TYR A 470 18.56 -67.19 -91.68
N THR A 471 17.92 -68.33 -91.50
CA THR A 471 18.32 -69.34 -90.52
C THR A 471 19.70 -69.90 -90.86
N LYS A 472 20.33 -70.61 -89.91
CA LYS A 472 21.70 -71.15 -90.10
C LYS A 472 21.85 -71.96 -91.40
N GLY A 473 20.84 -72.75 -91.79
CA GLY A 473 20.90 -73.56 -93.02
C GLY A 473 20.94 -72.74 -94.32
N GLU A 474 20.39 -71.53 -94.32
CA GLU A 474 20.41 -70.63 -95.47
C GLU A 474 21.73 -69.83 -95.56
N SER A 475 22.44 -69.70 -94.43
CA SER A 475 23.83 -69.24 -94.36
C SER A 475 24.80 -70.31 -94.84
N ASP A 476 24.67 -71.55 -94.33
CA ASP A 476 25.53 -72.69 -94.69
C ASP A 476 25.59 -72.91 -96.21
N ASN A 477 24.50 -72.60 -96.92
CA ASN A 477 24.43 -72.72 -98.38
C ASN A 477 25.38 -71.79 -99.18
N ARG A 478 26.00 -70.80 -98.54
CA ARG A 478 26.81 -69.74 -99.17
C ARG A 478 28.32 -69.88 -98.91
N TYR A 479 28.73 -70.79 -98.01
CA TYR A 479 30.11 -70.94 -97.56
C TYR A 479 30.69 -72.31 -97.92
N VAL A 480 32.02 -72.41 -98.01
CA VAL A 480 32.72 -73.69 -98.16
C VAL A 480 32.68 -74.44 -96.83
N GLN A 481 32.17 -75.66 -96.87
CA GLN A 481 31.90 -76.51 -95.71
C GLN A 481 32.82 -77.74 -95.65
N ASN A 482 33.35 -78.24 -96.79
CA ASN A 482 34.21 -79.44 -96.84
C ASN A 482 35.05 -79.52 -98.14
N ILE A 483 36.05 -80.41 -98.24
CA ILE A 483 36.87 -80.68 -99.45
C ILE A 483 37.09 -82.21 -99.64
N GLN A 484 36.99 -82.72 -100.88
CA GLN A 484 37.21 -84.14 -101.25
C GLN A 484 37.92 -84.33 -102.60
N ARG A 485 38.18 -85.60 -102.96
CA ARG A 485 38.61 -86.03 -104.30
C ARG A 485 37.48 -86.71 -105.08
N GLY A 486 37.12 -86.19 -106.26
CA GLY A 486 36.03 -86.68 -107.11
C GLY A 486 36.33 -87.93 -107.95
N ALA A 487 35.54 -88.14 -109.00
CA ALA A 487 35.57 -89.33 -109.85
C ALA A 487 36.78 -89.37 -110.83
N PRO A 488 37.28 -90.56 -111.20
CA PRO A 488 38.43 -90.68 -112.08
C PRO A 488 38.09 -90.37 -113.55
N VAL A 489 38.88 -89.50 -114.16
CA VAL A 489 38.85 -89.08 -115.56
C VAL A 489 40.02 -89.69 -116.31
N TRP A 490 39.75 -90.26 -117.48
CA TRP A 490 40.71 -90.99 -118.30
C TRP A 490 40.83 -90.31 -119.68
N PRO A 491 41.94 -89.61 -119.99
CA PRO A 491 42.07 -88.87 -121.25
C PRO A 491 42.41 -89.74 -122.47
N GLY A 492 42.47 -91.07 -122.32
CA GLY A 492 42.81 -92.02 -123.39
C GLY A 492 44.14 -92.73 -123.18
N LYS A 493 44.54 -93.51 -124.19
CA LYS A 493 45.81 -94.25 -124.24
C LYS A 493 46.92 -93.35 -124.79
N VAL A 494 48.11 -93.42 -124.21
CA VAL A 494 49.32 -92.73 -124.69
C VAL A 494 50.38 -93.78 -124.95
N ASP A 495 50.92 -93.83 -126.18
CA ASP A 495 51.75 -94.95 -126.64
C ASP A 495 53.27 -94.75 -126.44
N GLU A 496 53.72 -93.58 -126.00
CA GLU A 496 55.08 -93.36 -125.48
C GLU A 496 55.07 -92.12 -124.55
N TYR A 497 55.70 -92.20 -123.36
CA TYR A 497 55.74 -91.21 -122.26
C TYR A 497 54.50 -90.29 -122.07
N GLY A 498 53.72 -90.54 -121.01
CA GLY A 498 52.51 -89.76 -120.67
C GLY A 498 52.72 -88.25 -120.40
N PRO A 499 51.63 -87.46 -120.35
CA PRO A 499 51.70 -86.00 -120.25
C PRO A 499 52.36 -85.52 -118.95
N ASN A 500 53.12 -84.42 -119.05
CA ASN A 500 53.90 -83.86 -117.95
C ASN A 500 53.06 -83.39 -116.74
N GLU A 501 51.79 -83.04 -116.93
CA GLU A 501 50.91 -82.49 -115.89
C GLU A 501 49.49 -83.08 -115.92
N ALA A 502 48.75 -82.89 -114.82
CA ALA A 502 47.36 -83.29 -114.68
C ALA A 502 46.40 -82.23 -115.24
N PRO A 503 45.16 -82.59 -115.65
CA PRO A 503 44.13 -81.62 -116.04
C PRO A 503 43.82 -80.63 -114.91
N ALA A 504 43.36 -79.43 -115.29
CA ALA A 504 43.03 -78.36 -114.34
C ALA A 504 42.12 -78.83 -113.19
N GLY A 505 42.48 -78.44 -111.97
CA GLY A 505 41.79 -78.88 -110.75
C GLY A 505 41.91 -80.38 -110.41
N CYS A 506 42.67 -81.17 -111.16
CA CYS A 506 42.80 -82.61 -111.00
C CYS A 506 44.22 -83.05 -110.62
N PHE A 507 44.34 -84.26 -110.10
CA PHE A 507 45.62 -84.88 -109.75
C PHE A 507 45.66 -86.35 -110.12
N LEU A 508 46.86 -86.87 -110.40
CA LEU A 508 47.04 -88.26 -110.83
C LEU A 508 46.68 -89.24 -109.71
N THR A 509 45.96 -90.31 -110.05
CA THR A 509 45.49 -91.32 -109.08
C THR A 509 45.69 -92.76 -109.50
N GLN A 510 45.97 -93.02 -110.78
CA GLN A 510 46.37 -94.34 -111.29
C GLN A 510 47.11 -94.20 -112.62
N ALA A 511 48.09 -95.07 -112.86
CA ALA A 511 48.65 -95.34 -114.17
C ALA A 511 48.60 -96.87 -114.41
N ARG A 512 48.26 -97.32 -115.62
CA ARG A 512 48.22 -98.74 -116.00
C ARG A 512 48.77 -98.96 -117.40
N HIS A 513 49.63 -99.96 -117.55
CA HIS A 513 50.14 -100.43 -118.84
C HIS A 513 49.11 -101.33 -119.54
N ASP A 514 48.97 -101.17 -120.85
CA ASP A 514 48.13 -101.99 -121.72
C ASP A 514 48.96 -103.13 -122.35
N PRO A 515 48.72 -104.40 -121.98
CA PRO A 515 49.53 -105.53 -122.43
C PRO A 515 49.41 -105.85 -123.93
N THR A 516 48.54 -105.17 -124.68
CA THR A 516 48.49 -105.28 -126.16
C THR A 516 49.54 -104.44 -126.88
N THR A 517 50.34 -103.66 -126.14
CA THR A 517 51.34 -102.72 -126.68
C THR A 517 52.62 -102.72 -125.85
N ALA A 518 53.76 -102.43 -126.46
CA ALA A 518 55.04 -102.37 -125.74
C ALA A 518 55.12 -101.21 -124.73
N TYR A 519 54.49 -100.06 -125.01
CA TYR A 519 54.64 -98.83 -124.24
C TYR A 519 53.33 -98.10 -123.87
N GLY A 520 52.17 -98.65 -124.26
CA GLY A 520 50.88 -98.01 -124.01
C GLY A 520 50.54 -97.89 -122.52
N VAL A 521 50.41 -96.66 -122.01
CA VAL A 521 50.01 -96.38 -120.63
C VAL A 521 48.74 -95.52 -120.61
N THR A 522 47.84 -95.84 -119.68
CA THR A 522 46.60 -95.10 -119.40
C THR A 522 46.67 -94.46 -118.03
N PHE A 523 46.24 -93.20 -117.93
CA PHE A 523 46.27 -92.40 -116.69
C PHE A 523 44.86 -92.07 -116.20
N ALA A 524 44.65 -92.11 -114.89
CA ALA A 524 43.42 -91.70 -114.25
C ALA A 524 43.66 -90.50 -113.32
N TYR A 525 43.08 -89.36 -113.65
CA TYR A 525 43.12 -88.15 -112.84
C TYR A 525 41.85 -88.01 -112.03
N ARG A 526 41.87 -87.42 -110.83
CA ARG A 526 40.65 -87.11 -110.08
C ARG A 526 40.61 -85.62 -109.71
N PRO A 527 39.46 -84.94 -109.84
CA PRO A 527 39.33 -83.54 -109.44
C PRO A 527 39.38 -83.39 -107.92
N LEU A 528 39.97 -82.30 -107.44
CA LEU A 528 39.75 -81.78 -106.09
C LEU A 528 38.40 -81.03 -106.08
N GLN A 529 37.55 -81.28 -105.10
CA GLN A 529 36.20 -80.72 -105.03
C GLN A 529 35.92 -80.12 -103.65
N MET A 530 35.16 -79.03 -103.58
CA MET A 530 34.71 -78.39 -102.34
C MET A 530 33.18 -78.51 -102.18
N TRP A 531 32.71 -78.81 -100.97
CA TRP A 531 31.29 -78.79 -100.62
C TRP A 531 30.92 -77.34 -100.29
N VAL A 532 30.03 -76.77 -101.10
CA VAL A 532 29.44 -75.44 -100.92
C VAL A 532 27.97 -75.59 -101.24
N GLY A 533 27.08 -75.17 -100.33
CA GLY A 533 25.67 -75.43 -100.51
C GLY A 533 25.27 -76.72 -99.81
N ASN A 534 24.88 -77.67 -100.65
CA ASN A 534 24.65 -79.06 -100.29
C ASN A 534 25.18 -79.98 -101.42
N GLY A 535 26.36 -79.65 -101.98
CA GLY A 535 26.92 -80.32 -103.15
C GLY A 535 28.41 -80.07 -103.38
N TRP A 536 29.08 -81.08 -103.94
CA TRP A 536 30.51 -81.05 -104.30
C TRP A 536 30.74 -80.29 -105.62
N ARG A 537 31.67 -79.35 -105.63
CA ARG A 537 32.07 -78.53 -106.79
C ARG A 537 33.56 -78.68 -107.06
N THR A 538 33.95 -79.06 -108.28
CA THR A 538 35.37 -79.13 -108.66
C THR A 538 36.04 -77.76 -108.57
N ILE A 539 37.22 -77.71 -107.95
CA ILE A 539 38.05 -76.51 -107.84
C ILE A 539 38.76 -76.31 -109.18
N ASN A 540 38.84 -75.06 -109.66
CA ASN A 540 39.65 -74.71 -110.83
C ASN A 540 41.09 -74.48 -110.36
N GLY A 541 42.09 -75.06 -111.05
CA GLY A 541 43.49 -75.01 -110.64
C GLY A 541 44.42 -75.17 -111.83
#